data_AF-A0A6M6JSM2-F1
#
_entry.id   AF-A0A6M6JSM2-F1
#
_cell.length_a   1.000
_cell.length_b   1.000
_cell.length_c   1.000
_cell.angle_alpha   90.00
_cell.angle_beta   90.00
_cell.angle_gamma   90.00
#
_symmetry.space_group_name_H-M   'P 1'
#
loop_
_entity.id
_entity.type
_entity.pdbx_description
1 polymer ?
#
loop_
_entity_poly.entity_id
_entity_poly.type
_entity_poly.pdbx_seq_one_letter_code
_entity_poly.pdbx_strand_id
1 'polypeptide(L)'
;MKEDRGAREIAKAAEAIGDLLYRAVEATLEEPSPDPGRQATAQFVELDARAVPDGDGGPAQLMATLTLVRLLSLVREAVADRPDRVEEALGWITERMGKRYSARARYVTGVLESEADTADVPAKRQVLMSEFLPSLVWLLTGAVAVFGDGDLDWLRGLEAGTPTTASFLTGS
;
A
#
# COMPACT_ATOMS: atom_id res chain seq x y z
N MET A 1 11.89 17.86 -24.01
CA MET A 1 10.82 18.86 -23.76
C MET A 1 9.42 18.27 -23.57
N LYS A 2 8.87 17.42 -24.46
CA LYS A 2 7.59 16.71 -24.19
C LYS A 2 7.76 15.58 -23.16
N GLU A 3 8.87 14.85 -23.20
CA GLU A 3 9.21 13.78 -22.24
C GLU A 3 9.39 14.32 -20.81
N ASP A 4 10.08 15.45 -20.64
CA ASP A 4 10.28 16.09 -19.32
C ASP A 4 8.97 16.59 -18.69
N ARG A 5 7.96 16.89 -19.51
CA ARG A 5 6.63 17.28 -19.02
C ARG A 5 5.84 16.06 -18.57
N GLY A 6 5.87 14.98 -19.35
CA GLY A 6 5.21 13.72 -18.99
C GLY A 6 5.77 13.12 -17.70
N ALA A 7 7.09 13.07 -17.55
CA ALA A 7 7.74 12.56 -16.35
C ALA A 7 7.37 13.36 -15.09
N ARG A 8 7.30 14.69 -15.18
CA ARG A 8 6.91 15.55 -14.05
C ARG A 8 5.45 15.38 -13.63
N GLU A 9 4.53 15.19 -14.58
CA GLU A 9 3.12 14.94 -14.27
C GLU A 9 2.93 13.55 -13.63
N ILE A 10 3.66 12.53 -14.11
CA ILE A 10 3.66 11.20 -13.49
C ILE A 10 4.21 11.26 -12.05
N ALA A 11 5.30 11.99 -11.82
CA ALA A 11 5.87 12.16 -10.49
C ALA A 11 4.89 12.83 -9.52
N LYS A 12 4.21 13.91 -9.94
CA LYS A 12 3.19 14.58 -9.12
C LYS A 12 1.99 13.69 -8.83
N ALA A 13 1.56 12.89 -9.80
CA ALA A 13 0.47 11.93 -9.59
C ALA A 13 0.87 10.83 -8.60
N ALA A 14 2.11 10.33 -8.70
CA ALA A 14 2.66 9.37 -7.75
C ALA A 14 2.74 9.93 -6.33
N GLU A 15 3.21 11.18 -6.18
CA GLU A 15 3.26 11.90 -4.90
C GLU A 15 1.86 12.07 -4.29
N ALA A 16 0.89 12.54 -5.08
CA ALA A 16 -0.49 12.69 -4.61
C ALA A 16 -1.14 11.35 -4.19
N ILE A 17 -0.85 10.27 -4.92
CA ILE A 17 -1.33 8.92 -4.55
C ILE A 17 -0.66 8.46 -3.26
N GLY A 18 0.66 8.65 -3.12
CA GLY A 18 1.41 8.36 -1.91
C GLY A 18 0.82 9.07 -0.70
N ASP A 19 0.59 10.38 -0.80
CA ASP A 19 -0.03 11.19 0.25
C ASP A 19 -1.40 10.67 0.68
N LEU A 20 -2.25 10.28 -0.29
CA LEU A 20 -3.56 9.70 0.00
C LEU A 20 -3.46 8.37 0.73
N LEU A 21 -2.48 7.53 0.38
CA LEU A 21 -2.23 6.25 1.05
C LEU A 21 -1.72 6.48 2.48
N TYR A 22 -0.75 7.37 2.68
CA TYR A 22 -0.23 7.70 4.00
C TYR A 22 -1.34 8.24 4.92
N ARG A 23 -2.18 9.15 4.43
CA ARG A 23 -3.35 9.65 5.19
C ARG A 23 -4.34 8.55 5.53
N ALA A 24 -4.57 7.60 4.63
CA ALA A 24 -5.46 6.47 4.90
C ALA A 24 -4.91 5.56 6.01
N VAL A 25 -3.60 5.32 6.01
CA VAL A 25 -2.93 4.58 7.08
C VAL A 25 -3.01 5.36 8.40
N GLU A 26 -2.68 6.65 8.40
CA GLU A 26 -2.75 7.54 9.56
C GLU A 26 -4.13 7.53 10.20
N ALA A 27 -5.17 7.80 9.41
CA ALA A 27 -6.55 7.82 9.88
C ALA A 27 -7.01 6.44 10.42
N THR A 28 -6.49 5.33 9.87
CA THR A 28 -6.80 3.98 10.37
C THR A 28 -6.04 3.68 11.68
N LEU A 29 -4.86 4.25 11.90
CA LEU A 29 -4.13 4.14 13.16
C LEU A 29 -4.84 4.95 14.27
N GLU A 30 -5.29 6.15 13.95
CA GLU A 30 -6.01 7.05 14.88
C GLU A 30 -7.41 6.52 15.24
N GLU A 31 -8.18 6.10 14.23
CA GLU A 31 -9.52 5.54 14.40
C GLU A 31 -9.62 4.18 13.69
N PRO A 32 -9.30 3.07 14.38
CA PRO A 32 -9.27 1.74 13.78
C PRO A 32 -10.61 1.30 13.19
N SER A 33 -10.74 1.49 11.89
CA SER A 33 -11.94 1.19 11.11
C SER A 33 -11.55 0.87 9.66
N PRO A 34 -12.36 0.10 8.92
CA PRO A 34 -12.05 -0.22 7.52
C PRO A 34 -12.18 0.99 6.58
N ASP A 35 -12.82 2.07 7.03
CA ASP A 35 -13.36 3.10 6.17
C ASP A 35 -12.30 4.03 5.56
N PRO A 36 -11.21 4.45 6.24
CA PRO A 36 -10.18 5.27 5.60
C PRO A 36 -9.56 4.60 4.37
N GLY A 37 -9.22 3.31 4.45
CA GLY A 37 -8.71 2.54 3.32
C GLY A 37 -9.72 2.44 2.16
N ARG A 38 -11.02 2.33 2.47
CA ARG A 38 -12.10 2.34 1.45
C ARG A 38 -12.29 3.71 0.82
N GLN A 39 -12.25 4.78 1.61
CA GLN A 39 -12.38 6.15 1.13
C GLN A 39 -11.24 6.52 0.19
N ALA A 40 -9.99 6.20 0.55
CA ALA A 40 -8.85 6.40 -0.34
C ALA A 40 -9.00 5.60 -1.65
N THR A 41 -9.45 4.34 -1.55
CA THR A 41 -9.71 3.51 -2.75
C THR A 41 -10.80 4.10 -3.63
N ALA A 42 -11.89 4.61 -3.06
CA ALA A 42 -12.96 5.26 -3.80
C ALA A 42 -12.46 6.49 -4.57
N GLN A 43 -11.55 7.27 -3.98
CA GLN A 43 -10.91 8.39 -4.66
C GLN A 43 -10.06 7.94 -5.86
N PHE A 44 -9.33 6.83 -5.76
CA PHE A 44 -8.58 6.30 -6.91
C PHE A 44 -9.51 5.84 -8.05
N VAL A 45 -10.62 5.18 -7.70
CA VAL A 45 -11.64 4.78 -8.69
C VAL A 45 -12.25 6.01 -9.38
N GLU A 46 -12.53 7.08 -8.63
CA GLU A 46 -13.06 8.32 -9.20
C GLU A 46 -12.04 9.02 -10.12
N LEU A 47 -10.77 9.06 -9.73
CA LEU A 47 -9.68 9.59 -10.55
C LEU A 47 -9.55 8.80 -11.85
N ASP A 48 -9.59 7.47 -11.77
CA ASP A 48 -9.50 6.59 -12.94
C ASP A 48 -10.71 6.75 -13.86
N ALA A 49 -11.93 6.82 -13.33
CA ALA A 49 -13.13 6.99 -14.13
C ALA A 49 -13.15 8.32 -14.93
N ARG A 50 -12.49 9.36 -14.42
CA ARG A 50 -12.32 10.63 -15.14
C ARG A 50 -11.28 10.55 -16.26
N ALA A 51 -10.26 9.70 -16.10
CA ALA A 51 -9.16 9.56 -17.05
C ALA A 51 -9.45 8.52 -18.14
N VAL A 52 -10.07 7.40 -17.77
CA VAL A 52 -10.39 6.26 -18.64
C VAL A 52 -11.79 5.73 -18.26
N PRO A 53 -12.87 6.30 -18.82
CA PRO A 53 -14.25 6.04 -18.39
C PRO A 53 -14.75 4.59 -18.49
N ASP A 54 -14.07 3.73 -19.24
CA ASP A 54 -14.47 2.33 -19.50
C ASP A 54 -13.37 1.30 -19.15
N GLY A 55 -12.36 1.69 -18.36
CA GLY A 55 -11.25 0.81 -17.97
C GLY A 55 -11.55 0.00 -16.71
N ASP A 56 -11.36 -1.32 -16.76
CA ASP A 56 -11.36 -2.17 -15.55
C ASP A 56 -10.00 -2.08 -14.86
N GLY A 57 -9.91 -1.18 -13.87
CA GLY A 57 -8.66 -0.76 -13.25
C GLY A 57 -7.96 0.32 -14.08
N GLY A 58 -7.70 1.46 -13.46
CA GLY A 58 -7.00 2.56 -14.12
C GLY A 58 -5.62 2.87 -13.53
N PRO A 59 -4.94 3.88 -14.10
CA PRO A 59 -3.58 4.24 -13.71
C PRO A 59 -3.43 4.56 -12.21
N ALA A 60 -4.40 5.22 -11.58
CA ALA A 60 -4.35 5.55 -10.16
C ALA A 60 -4.40 4.30 -9.30
N GLN A 61 -5.32 3.36 -9.60
CA GLN A 61 -5.39 2.08 -8.88
C GLN A 61 -4.13 1.23 -9.07
N LEU A 62 -3.52 1.23 -10.27
CA LEU A 62 -2.27 0.52 -10.51
C LEU A 62 -1.12 1.13 -9.70
N MET A 63 -0.97 2.45 -9.75
CA MET A 63 0.06 3.18 -9.00
C MET A 63 -0.11 2.99 -7.48
N ALA A 64 -1.35 3.04 -6.97
CA ALA A 64 -1.63 2.75 -5.57
C ALA A 64 -1.24 1.32 -5.19
N THR A 65 -1.53 0.34 -6.05
CA THR A 65 -1.15 -1.07 -5.83
C THR A 65 0.37 -1.21 -5.75
N LEU A 66 1.10 -0.67 -6.72
CA LEU A 66 2.57 -0.73 -6.75
C LEU A 66 3.21 -0.03 -5.56
N THR A 67 2.64 1.10 -5.14
CA THR A 67 3.11 1.86 -3.96
C THR A 67 2.92 1.05 -2.68
N LEU A 68 1.73 0.49 -2.45
CA LEU A 68 1.46 -0.34 -1.28
C LEU A 68 2.33 -1.60 -1.24
N VAL A 69 2.51 -2.27 -2.38
CA VAL A 69 3.38 -3.44 -2.49
C VAL A 69 4.84 -3.08 -2.17
N ARG A 70 5.33 -1.94 -2.67
CA ARG A 70 6.67 -1.43 -2.35
C ARG A 70 6.81 -1.18 -0.85
N LEU A 71 5.88 -0.44 -0.24
CA LEU A 71 5.92 -0.11 1.19
C LEU A 71 5.89 -1.39 2.06
N LEU A 72 5.03 -2.34 1.74
CA LEU A 72 4.99 -3.65 2.44
C LEU A 72 6.28 -4.45 2.25
N SER A 73 6.92 -4.36 1.08
CA SER A 73 8.23 -5.01 0.84
C SER A 73 9.33 -4.39 1.68
N LEU A 74 9.34 -3.06 1.83
CA LEU A 74 10.27 -2.36 2.72
C LEU A 74 10.06 -2.76 4.18
N VAL A 75 8.80 -2.89 4.60
CA VAL A 75 8.47 -3.39 5.93
C VAL A 75 8.98 -4.82 6.11
N ARG A 76 8.72 -5.73 5.15
CA ARG A 76 9.22 -7.11 5.18
C ARG A 76 10.74 -7.16 5.37
N GLU A 77 11.48 -6.32 4.64
CA GLU A 77 12.94 -6.24 4.73
C GLU A 77 13.40 -5.70 6.09
N ALA A 78 12.73 -4.67 6.61
CA ALA A 78 13.04 -4.07 7.90
C ALA A 78 12.80 -5.02 9.09
N VAL A 79 11.87 -5.97 8.96
CA VAL A 79 11.52 -6.97 9.98
C VAL A 79 11.87 -8.40 9.54
N ALA A 80 12.97 -8.56 8.80
CA ALA A 80 13.39 -9.85 8.26
C ALA A 80 13.58 -10.93 9.34
N ASP A 81 14.00 -10.54 10.54
CA ASP A 81 14.25 -11.39 11.71
C ASP A 81 12.99 -11.73 12.53
N ARG A 82 11.81 -11.21 12.15
CA ARG A 82 10.53 -11.53 12.77
C ARG A 82 9.76 -12.59 11.97
N PRO A 83 9.84 -13.89 12.35
CA PRO A 83 9.16 -14.96 11.61
C PRO A 83 7.63 -14.87 11.68
N ASP A 84 7.08 -14.32 12.78
CA ASP A 84 5.64 -14.23 13.01
C ASP A 84 5.01 -12.92 12.48
N ARG A 85 5.77 -12.12 11.70
CA ARG A 85 5.37 -10.77 11.28
C ARG A 85 3.98 -10.69 10.61
N VAL A 86 3.61 -11.71 9.86
CA VAL A 86 2.29 -11.78 9.22
C VAL A 86 1.19 -11.93 10.27
N GLU A 87 1.34 -12.87 11.21
CA GLU A 87 0.33 -13.15 12.23
C GLU A 87 0.28 -12.02 13.27
N GLU A 88 1.40 -11.36 13.58
CA GLU A 88 1.40 -10.15 14.44
C GLU A 88 0.59 -9.01 13.80
N ALA A 89 0.81 -8.69 12.52
CA ALA A 89 0.07 -7.64 11.81
C ALA A 89 -1.42 -7.99 11.65
N LEU A 90 -1.75 -9.23 11.29
CA LEU A 90 -3.14 -9.71 11.24
C LEU A 90 -3.80 -9.73 12.63
N GLY A 91 -3.03 -10.00 13.67
CA GLY A 91 -3.46 -9.95 15.07
C GLY A 91 -3.97 -8.58 15.44
N TRP A 92 -3.19 -7.53 15.12
CA TRP A 92 -3.61 -6.14 15.33
C TRP A 92 -4.91 -5.81 14.59
N ILE A 93 -5.02 -6.17 13.31
CA ILE A 93 -6.25 -5.93 12.52
C ILE A 93 -7.44 -6.67 13.14
N THR A 94 -7.22 -7.90 13.61
CA THR A 94 -8.26 -8.70 14.25
C THR A 94 -8.75 -8.06 15.54
N GLU A 95 -7.85 -7.56 16.37
CA GLU A 95 -8.16 -6.93 17.65
C GLU A 95 -8.85 -5.57 17.48
N ARG A 96 -8.34 -4.75 16.57
CA ARG A 96 -8.76 -3.33 16.45
C ARG A 96 -9.88 -3.11 15.46
N MET A 97 -9.93 -3.86 14.37
CA MET A 97 -10.92 -3.69 13.30
C MET A 97 -11.90 -4.86 13.22
N GLY A 98 -11.46 -6.07 13.59
CA GLY A 98 -12.28 -7.28 13.65
C GLY A 98 -11.87 -8.37 12.65
N LYS A 99 -12.24 -9.61 12.99
CA LYS A 99 -11.88 -10.85 12.25
C LYS A 99 -12.18 -10.79 10.75
N ARG A 100 -13.27 -10.14 10.35
CA ARG A 100 -13.67 -10.03 8.93
C ARG A 100 -12.63 -9.29 8.09
N TYR A 101 -12.04 -8.22 8.61
CA TYR A 101 -11.07 -7.41 7.87
C TYR A 101 -9.69 -8.06 7.88
N SER A 102 -9.32 -8.71 8.99
CA SER A 102 -8.15 -9.58 9.04
C SER A 102 -8.22 -10.71 8.01
N ALA A 103 -9.36 -11.40 7.89
CA ALA A 103 -9.56 -12.44 6.88
C ALA A 103 -9.40 -11.93 5.44
N ARG A 104 -9.74 -10.67 5.17
CA ARG A 104 -9.54 -10.04 3.86
C ARG A 104 -8.08 -9.65 3.63
N ALA A 105 -7.44 -9.03 4.62
CA ALA A 105 -6.02 -8.71 4.59
C ALA A 105 -5.15 -9.97 4.40
N ARG A 106 -5.57 -11.12 4.94
CA ARG A 106 -4.90 -12.42 4.77
C ARG A 106 -4.72 -12.83 3.30
N TYR A 107 -5.57 -12.38 2.38
CA TYR A 107 -5.40 -12.69 0.95
C TYR A 107 -4.17 -12.02 0.32
N VAL A 108 -3.66 -10.95 0.93
CA VAL A 108 -2.56 -10.14 0.39
C VAL A 108 -1.30 -10.17 1.27
N THR A 109 -1.24 -11.06 2.27
CA THR A 109 -0.08 -11.17 3.19
C THR A 109 1.19 -11.67 2.54
N GLY A 110 1.11 -12.30 1.37
CA GLY A 110 2.28 -12.80 0.63
C GLY A 110 3.37 -11.74 0.47
N VAL A 111 3.01 -10.47 0.28
CA VAL A 111 3.98 -9.36 0.18
C VAL A 111 4.82 -9.20 1.44
N LEU A 112 4.20 -9.38 2.61
CA LEU A 112 4.87 -9.27 3.91
C LEU A 112 5.59 -10.58 4.29
N GLU A 113 5.21 -11.69 3.67
CA GLU A 113 5.78 -13.02 3.91
C GLU A 113 7.11 -13.20 3.15
N SER A 114 7.07 -13.06 1.82
CA SER A 114 8.22 -13.32 0.95
C SER A 114 8.26 -12.46 -0.31
N GLU A 115 9.45 -12.33 -0.92
CA GLU A 115 9.61 -11.67 -2.22
C GLU A 115 8.90 -12.46 -3.34
N ALA A 116 8.97 -13.80 -3.30
CA ALA A 116 8.37 -14.66 -4.30
C ALA A 116 6.84 -14.48 -4.39
N ASP A 117 6.18 -14.32 -3.23
CA ASP A 117 4.72 -14.20 -3.17
C ASP A 117 4.22 -12.79 -3.53
N THR A 118 5.13 -11.83 -3.73
CA THR A 118 4.78 -10.48 -4.21
C THR A 118 4.20 -10.52 -5.63
N ALA A 119 4.64 -11.47 -6.46
CA ALA A 119 4.17 -11.63 -7.83
C ALA A 119 2.68 -12.05 -7.92
N ASP A 120 2.14 -12.67 -6.86
CA ASP A 120 0.77 -13.19 -6.82
C ASP A 120 -0.28 -12.14 -6.42
N VAL A 121 0.16 -10.96 -5.98
CA VAL A 121 -0.74 -9.89 -5.50
C VAL A 121 -1.78 -9.47 -6.54
N PRO A 122 -1.43 -9.25 -7.83
CA PRO A 122 -2.41 -8.87 -8.83
C PRO A 122 -3.51 -9.93 -9.03
N ALA A 123 -3.20 -11.22 -8.85
CA ALA A 123 -4.19 -12.29 -8.97
C ALA A 123 -5.26 -12.23 -7.88
N LYS A 124 -4.95 -11.62 -6.71
CA LYS A 124 -5.90 -11.46 -5.61
C LYS A 124 -6.93 -10.37 -5.88
N ARG A 125 -6.69 -9.48 -6.86
CA ARG A 125 -7.63 -8.41 -7.24
C ARG A 125 -8.98 -8.96 -7.67
N GLN A 126 -9.02 -10.06 -8.42
CA GLN A 126 -10.27 -10.68 -8.88
C GLN A 126 -11.09 -11.29 -7.73
N VAL A 127 -10.41 -11.76 -6.67
CA VAL A 127 -11.06 -12.37 -5.50
C VAL A 127 -11.62 -11.31 -4.56
N LEU A 128 -10.82 -10.27 -4.29
CA LEU A 128 -11.18 -9.22 -3.34
C LEU A 128 -12.01 -8.10 -3.97
N MET A 129 -12.00 -7.95 -5.29
CA MET A 129 -12.72 -6.93 -6.04
C MET A 129 -12.48 -5.52 -5.43
N SER A 130 -13.53 -4.82 -5.02
CA SER A 130 -13.46 -3.49 -4.40
C SER A 130 -12.72 -3.46 -3.07
N GLU A 131 -12.49 -4.61 -2.44
CA GLU A 131 -11.78 -4.74 -1.17
C GLU A 131 -10.29 -5.08 -1.37
N PHE A 132 -9.80 -5.15 -2.62
CA PHE A 132 -8.40 -5.44 -2.91
C PHE A 132 -7.44 -4.37 -2.37
N LEU A 133 -7.59 -3.11 -2.81
CA LEU A 133 -6.76 -2.00 -2.34
C LEU A 133 -6.96 -1.72 -0.84
N PRO A 134 -8.19 -1.71 -0.28
CA PRO A 134 -8.38 -1.57 1.16
C PRO A 134 -7.65 -2.63 1.97
N SER A 135 -7.62 -3.89 1.50
CA SER A 135 -6.92 -4.98 2.19
C SER A 135 -5.41 -4.75 2.27
N LEU A 136 -4.81 -4.19 1.22
CA LEU A 136 -3.39 -3.80 1.22
C LEU A 136 -3.12 -2.64 2.19
N VAL A 137 -4.00 -1.64 2.23
CA VAL A 137 -3.91 -0.53 3.19
C VAL A 137 -3.99 -1.06 4.62
N TRP A 138 -4.97 -1.90 4.94
CA TRP A 138 -5.13 -2.45 6.29
C TRP A 138 -3.94 -3.32 6.71
N LEU A 139 -3.39 -4.12 5.79
CA LEU A 139 -2.18 -4.89 6.06
C LEU A 139 -1.00 -3.97 6.39
N LEU A 140 -0.79 -2.91 5.60
CA LEU A 140 0.26 -1.93 5.86
C LEU A 140 0.04 -1.21 7.21
N THR A 141 -1.19 -0.81 7.51
CA THR A 141 -1.56 -0.22 8.81
C THR A 141 -1.23 -1.17 9.96
N GLY A 142 -1.63 -2.44 9.88
CA GLY A 142 -1.31 -3.43 10.90
C GLY A 142 0.19 -3.61 11.09
N ALA A 143 0.94 -3.59 9.99
CA ALA A 143 2.40 -3.69 10.04
C ALA A 143 3.05 -2.44 10.68
N VAL A 144 2.60 -1.23 10.34
CA VAL A 144 3.08 0.01 10.99
C VAL A 144 2.73 0.03 12.47
N ALA A 145 1.52 -0.39 12.83
CA ALA A 145 1.07 -0.42 14.21
C ALA A 145 1.92 -1.35 15.10
N VAL A 146 2.38 -2.48 14.55
CA VAL A 146 3.12 -3.51 15.29
C VAL A 146 4.63 -3.29 15.24
N PHE A 147 5.17 -2.87 14.09
CA PHE A 147 6.62 -2.81 13.87
C PHE A 147 7.19 -1.40 13.96
N GLY A 148 6.37 -0.39 13.69
CA GLY A 148 6.70 1.02 13.87
C GLY A 148 6.02 1.64 15.10
N ASP A 149 5.43 0.84 15.99
CA ASP A 149 4.67 1.33 17.16
C ASP A 149 3.57 2.35 16.83
N GLY A 150 3.01 2.26 15.62
CA GLY A 150 2.02 3.23 15.12
C GLY A 150 2.61 4.55 14.62
N ASP A 151 3.93 4.69 14.58
CA ASP A 151 4.62 5.85 14.05
C ASP A 151 4.76 5.76 12.53
N LEU A 152 4.15 6.70 11.81
CA LEU A 152 4.29 6.80 10.36
C LEU A 152 5.65 7.33 9.91
N ASP A 153 6.37 8.06 10.76
CA ASP A 153 7.72 8.53 10.42
C ASP A 153 8.71 7.37 10.32
N TRP A 154 8.46 6.26 11.02
CA TRP A 154 9.19 5.01 10.82
C TRP A 154 9.04 4.50 9.38
N LEU A 155 7.82 4.43 8.84
CA LEU A 155 7.57 3.98 7.46
C LEU A 155 8.20 4.94 6.44
N ARG A 156 8.10 6.26 6.67
CA ARG A 156 8.75 7.28 5.83
C ARG A 156 10.27 7.15 5.86
N GLY A 157 10.84 6.81 7.02
CA GLY A 157 12.26 6.52 7.18
C GLY A 157 12.72 5.32 6.34
N LEU A 158 11.94 4.25 6.28
CA LEU A 158 12.22 3.09 5.41
C LEU A 158 12.22 3.48 3.92
N GLU A 159 11.23 4.28 3.50
CA GLU A 159 11.12 4.76 2.12
C GLU A 159 12.30 5.66 1.73
N ALA A 160 12.71 6.58 2.59
CA ALA A 160 13.83 7.50 2.36
C ALA A 160 15.20 6.78 2.39
N GLY A 161 15.34 5.72 3.19
CA GLY A 161 16.57 4.92 3.28
C GLY A 161 16.82 3.99 2.09
N THR A 162 15.86 3.88 1.17
CA THR A 162 15.94 2.99 0.00
C THR A 162 16.26 3.79 -1.26
N PRO A 163 17.32 3.44 -2.03
CA PRO A 163 17.59 4.08 -3.31
C PRO A 163 16.35 4.02 -4.21
N THR A 164 15.80 5.17 -4.56
CA THR A 164 14.73 5.26 -5.56
C THR A 164 15.27 4.81 -6.91
N THR A 165 14.42 4.24 -7.77
CA THR A 165 14.77 3.87 -9.15
C THR A 165 15.36 5.04 -9.96
N ALA A 166 15.09 6.29 -9.55
CA ALA A 166 15.72 7.49 -10.09
C ALA A 166 17.25 7.57 -9.84
N SER A 167 17.77 6.96 -8.77
CA SER A 167 19.21 6.89 -8.48
C SER A 167 19.94 5.94 -9.44
N PHE A 168 19.26 4.93 -9.98
CA PHE A 168 19.82 4.03 -11.00
C PHE A 168 19.86 4.65 -12.40
N LEU A 169 19.03 5.66 -12.68
CA LEU A 169 18.98 6.34 -13.98
C LEU A 169 19.88 7.58 -14.05
N THR A 170 20.38 8.09 -12.93
CA THR A 170 21.19 9.31 -12.87
C THR A 170 22.68 9.07 -12.59
N GLY A 171 23.13 7.81 -12.60
CA GLY A 171 24.54 7.38 -12.69
C GLY A 171 25.55 8.37 -12.11
N SER A 172 25.82 8.25 -10.81
CA SER A 172 27.10 8.75 -10.27
C SER A 172 28.27 8.00 -10.86
#